data_AF-A0A5C6B6Z8-F1
#
_entry.id   AF-A0A5C6B6Z8-F1
#
_cell.length_a   1.000
_cell.length_b   1.000
_cell.length_c   1.000
_cell.angle_alpha   90.00
_cell.angle_beta   90.00
_cell.angle_gamma   90.00
#
_symmetry.space_group_name_H-M   'P 1'
#
loop_
_entity.id
_entity.type
_entity.pdbx_description
1 polymer ?
#
loop_
_entity_poly.entity_id
_entity_poly.type
_entity_poly.pdbx_seq_one_letter_code
_entity_poly.pdbx_strand_id
1 'polypeptide(L)'
;MLRIQIPLAVLVLTLVSAISPPAYGGIVLDYSNDQANGDFFGNNPTAKNALEAAVADINAVLNLNLGAITNDVATGTSGGGSTELNFDFRYSYTNPSTGASVNIADTTLPANEIRIFVGARNLGGTTLGQGGPTGSGINISGFVGGGDAADAVADAMTNYHHRRGDGPVISNFSGSVAGAAYSFDMGPTIGNLWFDQDTDNDGNADDSALLNANWHFDHTTSVATGKSDFYSVALHETMHAIGVGVSDSWDSLVSGTDWTGAEVIALNGTGTGIIDGGGGHFAENLMSISVVDGSAQEVAMDPNITDGTRKYLTLLDIAVLRDIGYSNASAVPEPSSLAAICLLAGSLSLRRRRRATA
;
A
#
# COMPACT_ATOMS: atom_id res chain seq x y z
N MET A 1 -29.79 -9.34 -68.03
CA MET A 1 -28.48 -9.22 -67.34
C MET A 1 -28.71 -8.51 -66.01
N LEU A 2 -28.95 -9.28 -64.95
CA LEU A 2 -29.21 -8.78 -63.60
C LEU A 2 -27.89 -8.90 -62.83
N ARG A 3 -27.19 -7.79 -62.55
CA ARG A 3 -25.96 -7.79 -61.75
C ARG A 3 -26.34 -7.64 -60.28
N ILE A 4 -26.25 -8.75 -59.56
CA ILE A 4 -26.29 -8.82 -58.10
C ILE A 4 -24.98 -8.20 -57.58
N GLN A 5 -25.06 -7.08 -56.85
CA GLN A 5 -23.93 -6.56 -56.08
C GLN A 5 -23.96 -7.21 -54.69
N ILE A 6 -22.93 -7.99 -54.38
CA ILE A 6 -22.66 -8.56 -53.05
C ILE A 6 -21.98 -7.45 -52.22
N PRO A 7 -22.48 -7.07 -51.03
CA PRO A 7 -21.74 -6.16 -50.17
C PRO A 7 -20.56 -6.91 -49.53
N LEU A 8 -19.38 -6.32 -49.65
CA LEU A 8 -18.14 -6.75 -49.03
C LEU A 8 -18.25 -6.56 -47.51
N ALA A 9 -18.52 -7.64 -46.77
CA ALA A 9 -18.47 -7.64 -45.32
C ALA A 9 -17.02 -7.45 -44.87
N VAL A 10 -16.71 -6.29 -44.28
CA VAL A 10 -15.45 -6.05 -43.58
C VAL A 10 -15.54 -6.76 -42.23
N LEU A 11 -14.95 -7.95 -42.16
CA LEU A 11 -14.72 -8.68 -40.92
C LEU A 11 -13.67 -7.89 -40.10
N VAL A 12 -14.13 -7.09 -39.14
CA VAL A 12 -13.25 -6.51 -38.12
C VAL A 12 -12.97 -7.62 -37.10
N LEU A 13 -11.83 -8.29 -37.26
CA LEU A 13 -11.31 -9.24 -36.29
C LEU A 13 -10.80 -8.44 -35.07
N THR A 14 -11.63 -8.30 -34.04
CA THR A 14 -11.16 -7.83 -32.73
C THR A 14 -10.29 -8.90 -32.10
N LEU A 15 -8.98 -8.79 -32.33
CA LEU A 15 -7.97 -9.52 -31.57
C LEU A 15 -7.97 -8.94 -30.14
N VAL A 16 -8.74 -9.53 -29.24
CA VAL A 16 -8.57 -9.29 -27.80
C VAL A 16 -7.31 -10.06 -27.40
N SER A 17 -6.16 -9.45 -27.61
CA SER A 17 -4.96 -9.86 -26.89
C SER A 17 -5.23 -9.55 -25.42
N ALA A 18 -5.28 -10.59 -24.59
CA ALA A 18 -5.12 -10.43 -23.15
C ALA A 18 -3.70 -9.87 -22.93
N ILE A 19 -3.60 -8.55 -22.93
CA ILE A 19 -2.41 -7.86 -22.48
C ILE A 19 -2.45 -8.04 -20.96
N SER A 20 -1.69 -9.00 -20.43
CA SER A 20 -1.34 -8.95 -19.02
C SER A 20 -0.80 -7.54 -18.76
N PRO A 21 -1.35 -6.78 -17.79
CA PRO A 21 -0.73 -5.51 -17.44
C PRO A 21 0.76 -5.78 -17.18
N PRO A 22 1.66 -4.87 -17.58
CA PRO A 22 3.05 -4.99 -17.15
C PRO A 22 3.02 -5.21 -15.64
N ALA A 23 3.82 -6.14 -15.13
CA ALA A 23 4.01 -6.30 -13.69
C ALA A 23 4.73 -5.06 -13.15
N TYR A 24 4.01 -3.95 -13.05
CA TYR A 24 4.36 -2.84 -12.20
C TYR A 24 4.33 -3.42 -10.79
N GLY A 25 5.45 -3.35 -10.08
CA GLY A 25 5.48 -3.79 -8.70
C GLY A 25 4.45 -3.02 -7.87
N GLY A 26 3.94 -3.67 -6.83
CA GLY A 26 2.91 -3.14 -5.96
C GLY A 26 2.95 -3.83 -4.60
N ILE A 27 1.84 -3.71 -3.90
CA ILE A 27 1.53 -4.52 -2.73
C ILE A 27 1.30 -5.97 -3.17
N VAL A 28 2.01 -6.89 -2.53
CA VAL A 28 1.91 -8.34 -2.74
C VAL A 28 1.41 -8.99 -1.46
N LEU A 29 0.26 -9.67 -1.53
CA LEU A 29 -0.32 -10.39 -0.41
C LEU A 29 0.32 -11.77 -0.24
N ASP A 30 0.72 -12.08 1.00
CA ASP A 30 1.29 -13.35 1.40
C ASP A 30 0.37 -14.05 2.42
N TYR A 31 -0.28 -15.13 1.96
CA TYR A 31 -1.23 -15.93 2.74
C TYR A 31 -0.55 -17.09 3.49
N SER A 32 0.79 -17.18 3.53
CA SER A 32 1.48 -18.34 4.13
C SER A 32 1.12 -18.54 5.61
N ASN A 33 0.98 -17.46 6.38
CA ASN A 33 0.54 -17.52 7.76
C ASN A 33 -0.92 -17.98 7.88
N ASP A 34 -1.81 -17.46 7.04
CA ASP A 34 -3.20 -17.89 6.99
C ASP A 34 -3.32 -19.40 6.71
N GLN A 35 -2.67 -19.86 5.62
CA GLN A 35 -2.69 -21.25 5.19
C GLN A 35 -2.14 -22.21 6.25
N ALA A 36 -1.11 -21.80 6.98
CA ALA A 36 -0.53 -22.59 8.05
C ALA A 36 -1.41 -22.66 9.31
N ASN A 37 -2.39 -21.75 9.45
CA ASN A 37 -3.15 -21.54 10.69
C ASN A 37 -4.66 -21.45 10.44
N GLY A 38 -5.24 -22.48 9.81
CA GLY A 38 -6.69 -22.61 9.63
C GLY A 38 -7.20 -22.19 8.25
N ASP A 39 -6.37 -21.54 7.43
CA ASP A 39 -6.64 -21.20 6.03
C ASP A 39 -7.98 -20.45 5.87
N PHE A 40 -8.16 -19.35 6.63
CA PHE A 40 -9.41 -18.59 6.62
C PHE A 40 -9.75 -18.14 5.21
N PHE A 41 -8.79 -17.62 4.45
CA PHE A 41 -9.02 -17.13 3.09
C PHE A 41 -9.14 -18.25 2.06
N GLY A 42 -8.57 -19.44 2.32
CA GLY A 42 -8.86 -20.63 1.53
C GLY A 42 -10.28 -21.16 1.73
N ASN A 43 -10.81 -21.05 2.95
CA ASN A 43 -12.16 -21.46 3.31
C ASN A 43 -13.24 -20.40 3.03
N ASN A 44 -12.83 -19.12 2.88
CA ASN A 44 -13.70 -17.98 2.58
C ASN A 44 -13.26 -17.27 1.28
N PRO A 45 -13.44 -17.90 0.10
CA PRO A 45 -12.94 -17.36 -1.16
C PRO A 45 -13.56 -16.00 -1.53
N THR A 46 -14.79 -15.71 -1.11
CA THR A 46 -15.41 -14.40 -1.34
C THR A 46 -14.70 -13.29 -0.56
N ALA A 47 -14.30 -13.56 0.70
CA ALA A 47 -13.50 -12.63 1.50
C ALA A 47 -12.12 -12.40 0.86
N LYS A 48 -11.48 -13.50 0.40
CA LYS A 48 -10.20 -13.43 -0.31
C LYS A 48 -10.28 -12.55 -1.55
N ASN A 49 -11.31 -12.75 -2.38
CA ASN A 49 -11.52 -11.94 -3.58
C ASN A 49 -11.74 -10.45 -3.25
N ALA A 50 -12.40 -10.14 -2.12
CA ALA A 50 -12.60 -8.76 -1.69
C ALA A 50 -11.30 -8.10 -1.19
N LEU A 51 -10.47 -8.82 -0.42
CA LEU A 51 -9.15 -8.34 -0.02
C LEU A 51 -8.25 -8.11 -1.25
N GLU A 52 -8.20 -9.07 -2.17
CA GLU A 52 -7.42 -8.94 -3.41
C GLU A 52 -7.92 -7.77 -4.27
N ALA A 53 -9.23 -7.52 -4.32
CA ALA A 53 -9.79 -6.37 -5.01
C ALA A 53 -9.40 -5.04 -4.34
N ALA A 54 -9.48 -4.93 -3.02
CA ALA A 54 -9.07 -3.73 -2.30
C ALA A 54 -7.58 -3.40 -2.53
N VAL A 55 -6.72 -4.42 -2.48
CA VAL A 55 -5.29 -4.27 -2.77
C VAL A 55 -5.04 -3.93 -4.24
N ALA A 56 -5.80 -4.52 -5.17
CA ALA A 56 -5.71 -4.19 -6.58
C ALA A 56 -6.06 -2.73 -6.87
N ASP A 57 -7.08 -2.18 -6.19
CA ASP A 57 -7.47 -0.78 -6.34
C ASP A 57 -6.43 0.18 -5.75
N ILE A 58 -5.80 -0.19 -4.64
CA ILE A 58 -4.64 0.56 -4.10
C ILE A 58 -3.46 0.49 -5.09
N ASN A 59 -3.14 -0.70 -5.61
CA ASN A 59 -2.08 -0.86 -6.61
C ASN A 59 -2.37 -0.11 -7.93
N ALA A 60 -3.64 0.09 -8.28
CA ALA A 60 -4.01 0.85 -9.47
C ALA A 60 -3.70 2.35 -9.32
N VAL A 61 -3.66 2.87 -8.09
CA VAL A 61 -3.29 4.27 -7.81
C VAL A 61 -1.83 4.40 -7.37
N LEU A 62 -1.24 3.37 -6.78
CA LEU A 62 0.17 3.32 -6.40
C LEU A 62 1.04 3.06 -7.63
N ASN A 63 1.80 4.07 -8.03
CA ASN A 63 2.85 3.93 -9.03
C ASN A 63 4.21 3.83 -8.32
N LEU A 64 4.51 2.66 -7.74
CA LEU A 64 5.71 2.48 -6.92
C LEU A 64 7.00 2.66 -7.72
N ASN A 65 7.96 3.38 -7.13
CA ASN A 65 9.33 3.55 -7.63
C ASN A 65 10.34 3.29 -6.51
N LEU A 66 10.20 2.15 -5.85
CA LEU A 66 10.99 1.74 -4.70
C LEU A 66 12.19 0.90 -5.14
N GLY A 67 13.38 1.25 -4.64
CA GLY A 67 14.59 0.45 -4.83
C GLY A 67 14.48 -0.95 -4.23
N ALA A 68 15.29 -1.89 -4.72
CA ALA A 68 15.41 -3.21 -4.10
C ALA A 68 16.24 -3.16 -2.82
N ILE A 69 15.93 -4.02 -1.85
CA ILE A 69 16.82 -4.34 -0.73
C ILE A 69 17.61 -5.58 -1.15
N THR A 70 18.88 -5.40 -1.46
CA THR A 70 19.76 -6.48 -1.91
C THR A 70 20.73 -6.96 -0.84
N ASN A 71 20.79 -6.25 0.29
CA ASN A 71 21.64 -6.57 1.43
C ASN A 71 20.96 -6.05 2.69
N ASP A 72 20.90 -6.88 3.71
CA ASP A 72 20.35 -6.60 5.04
C ASP A 72 21.40 -5.98 5.98
N VAL A 73 22.68 -5.99 5.59
CA VAL A 73 23.77 -5.38 6.34
C VAL A 73 24.37 -4.19 5.58
N ALA A 74 24.38 -3.02 6.20
CA ALA A 74 25.20 -1.91 5.74
C ALA A 74 26.56 -1.94 6.43
N THR A 75 27.62 -2.22 5.67
CA THR A 75 29.00 -2.22 6.16
C THR A 75 29.70 -0.94 5.76
N GLY A 76 30.42 -0.36 6.69
CA GLY A 76 31.30 0.77 6.44
C GLY A 76 32.70 0.53 6.95
N THR A 77 33.69 0.92 6.15
CA THR A 77 35.11 0.71 6.44
C THR A 77 35.90 2.01 6.33
N SER A 78 36.91 2.16 7.18
CA SER A 78 37.79 3.33 7.16
C SER A 78 39.18 3.01 7.71
N GLY A 79 40.10 3.98 7.65
CA GLY A 79 41.45 3.82 8.19
C GLY A 79 42.25 2.68 7.57
N GLY A 80 42.04 2.39 6.27
CA GLY A 80 42.66 1.26 5.57
C GLY A 80 42.18 -0.12 6.05
N GLY A 81 40.96 -0.20 6.59
CA GLY A 81 40.39 -1.43 7.16
C GLY A 81 40.67 -1.59 8.66
N SER A 82 41.20 -0.56 9.32
CA SER A 82 41.41 -0.58 10.78
C SER A 82 40.12 -0.29 11.56
N THR A 83 39.09 0.24 10.90
CA THR A 83 37.72 0.35 11.42
C THR A 83 36.75 -0.30 10.45
N GLU A 84 35.88 -1.15 10.99
CA GLU A 84 34.74 -1.73 10.28
C GLU A 84 33.52 -1.68 11.20
N LEU A 85 32.42 -1.14 10.68
CA LEU A 85 31.14 -1.08 11.37
C LEU A 85 30.07 -1.76 10.50
N ASN A 86 29.36 -2.69 11.10
CA ASN A 86 28.28 -3.44 10.47
C ASN A 86 26.95 -3.07 11.14
N PHE A 87 26.02 -2.60 10.32
CA PHE A 87 24.65 -2.28 10.69
C PHE A 87 23.72 -3.32 10.08
N ASP A 88 23.32 -4.29 10.89
CA ASP A 88 22.50 -5.45 10.48
C ASP A 88 21.03 -5.16 10.78
N PHE A 89 20.23 -5.00 9.72
CA PHE A 89 18.83 -4.60 9.76
C PHE A 89 17.91 -5.82 9.77
N ARG A 90 16.92 -5.79 10.66
CA ARG A 90 15.93 -6.86 10.85
C ARG A 90 14.52 -6.29 10.84
N TYR A 91 13.58 -7.10 10.37
CA TYR A 91 12.15 -6.81 10.51
C TYR A 91 11.48 -7.80 11.46
N SER A 92 10.40 -7.37 12.08
CA SER A 92 9.53 -8.20 12.88
C SER A 92 8.09 -7.80 12.67
N TYR A 93 7.19 -8.76 12.62
CA TYR A 93 5.77 -8.50 12.43
C TYR A 93 4.94 -9.36 13.36
N THR A 94 3.70 -8.93 13.58
CA THR A 94 2.75 -9.74 14.33
C THR A 94 2.11 -10.73 13.36
N ASN A 95 2.26 -12.04 13.63
CA ASN A 95 1.63 -13.08 12.84
C ASN A 95 0.11 -12.82 12.78
N PRO A 96 -0.45 -12.62 11.58
CA PRO A 96 -1.83 -12.18 11.45
C PRO A 96 -2.84 -13.23 11.94
N SER A 97 -2.48 -14.51 11.93
CA SER A 97 -3.37 -15.60 12.36
C SER A 97 -3.18 -16.01 13.83
N THR A 98 -1.99 -15.81 14.41
CA THR A 98 -1.68 -16.32 15.77
C THR A 98 -1.38 -15.24 16.81
N GLY A 99 -1.07 -14.01 16.39
CA GLY A 99 -0.63 -12.94 17.31
C GLY A 99 0.81 -13.06 17.79
N ALA A 100 1.53 -14.14 17.45
CA ALA A 100 2.93 -14.29 17.82
C ALA A 100 3.83 -13.34 17.01
N SER A 101 4.92 -12.87 17.62
CA SER A 101 5.96 -12.12 16.89
C SER A 101 6.72 -13.05 15.94
N VAL A 102 6.89 -12.63 14.70
CA VAL A 102 7.71 -13.31 13.68
C VAL A 102 8.89 -12.39 13.33
N ASN A 103 10.10 -12.94 13.35
CA ASN A 103 11.30 -12.22 12.94
C ASN A 103 11.68 -12.58 11.50
N ILE A 104 12.05 -11.58 10.73
CA ILE A 104 12.58 -11.69 9.38
C ILE A 104 14.06 -11.33 9.46
N ALA A 105 14.90 -12.35 9.36
CA ALA A 105 16.35 -12.18 9.38
C ALA A 105 16.85 -11.66 8.03
N ASP A 106 16.50 -12.35 6.94
CA ASP A 106 16.82 -11.90 5.59
C ASP A 106 15.80 -10.86 5.14
N THR A 107 16.22 -9.60 5.11
CA THR A 107 15.36 -8.46 4.74
C THR A 107 15.43 -8.12 3.25
N THR A 108 16.02 -8.99 2.42
CA THR A 108 16.05 -8.77 0.97
C THR A 108 14.65 -8.73 0.39
N LEU A 109 14.41 -7.78 -0.52
CA LEU A 109 13.11 -7.52 -1.11
C LEU A 109 13.28 -6.93 -2.52
N PRO A 110 12.52 -7.40 -3.52
CA PRO A 110 12.57 -6.83 -4.87
C PRO A 110 12.25 -5.33 -4.90
N ALA A 111 12.69 -4.66 -5.97
CA ALA A 111 12.25 -3.31 -6.28
C ALA A 111 10.72 -3.29 -6.48
N ASN A 112 10.09 -2.18 -6.13
CA ASN A 112 8.65 -1.94 -6.28
C ASN A 112 7.74 -2.98 -5.59
N GLU A 113 8.22 -3.78 -4.64
CA GLU A 113 7.37 -4.66 -3.84
C GLU A 113 7.14 -4.08 -2.45
N ILE A 114 5.90 -4.14 -1.94
CA ILE A 114 5.59 -4.08 -0.51
C ILE A 114 4.88 -5.39 -0.17
N ARG A 115 5.45 -6.21 0.72
CA ARG A 115 4.86 -7.50 1.06
C ARG A 115 3.97 -7.40 2.29
N ILE A 116 2.75 -7.90 2.19
CA ILE A 116 1.81 -7.88 3.31
C ILE A 116 1.45 -9.31 3.69
N PHE A 117 1.76 -9.70 4.92
CA PHE A 117 1.32 -10.97 5.49
C PHE A 117 -0.12 -10.85 5.98
N VAL A 118 -1.00 -11.73 5.51
CA VAL A 118 -2.44 -11.67 5.80
C VAL A 118 -2.93 -12.89 6.57
N GLY A 119 -4.01 -12.72 7.31
CA GLY A 119 -4.68 -13.77 8.07
C GLY A 119 -5.97 -13.27 8.72
N ALA A 120 -6.59 -14.10 9.53
CA ALA A 120 -7.72 -13.74 10.36
C ALA A 120 -7.49 -14.27 11.78
N ARG A 121 -7.95 -13.49 12.77
CA ARG A 121 -7.95 -13.88 14.18
C ARG A 121 -8.96 -13.04 14.94
N ASN A 122 -9.36 -13.52 16.11
CA ASN A 122 -10.34 -12.81 16.94
C ASN A 122 -9.81 -11.41 17.27
N LEU A 123 -10.64 -10.41 17.00
CA LEU A 123 -10.45 -9.04 17.41
C LEU A 123 -11.48 -8.70 18.49
N GLY A 124 -11.11 -7.83 19.42
CA GLY A 124 -11.98 -7.45 20.52
C GLY A 124 -12.75 -6.16 20.22
N GLY A 125 -13.95 -6.06 20.77
CA GLY A 125 -14.76 -4.84 20.72
C GLY A 125 -15.35 -4.63 19.32
N THR A 126 -15.12 -3.44 18.75
CA THR A 126 -15.66 -3.04 17.44
C THR A 126 -14.59 -3.04 16.35
N THR A 127 -13.40 -3.57 16.63
CA THR A 127 -12.31 -3.60 15.66
C THR A 127 -12.52 -4.73 14.67
N LEU A 128 -12.70 -4.37 13.41
CA LEU A 128 -13.02 -5.32 12.33
C LEU A 128 -11.77 -5.80 11.56
N GLY A 129 -10.72 -5.00 11.57
CA GLY A 129 -9.44 -5.28 10.95
C GLY A 129 -8.34 -4.50 11.64
N GLN A 130 -7.10 -4.95 11.46
CA GLN A 130 -5.91 -4.26 11.90
C GLN A 130 -4.79 -4.48 10.89
N GLY A 131 -4.21 -3.38 10.44
CA GLY A 131 -3.08 -3.32 9.52
C GLY A 131 -1.97 -2.41 10.03
N GLY A 132 -0.74 -2.68 9.62
CA GLY A 132 0.38 -1.82 9.95
C GLY A 132 1.68 -2.24 9.29
N PRO A 133 2.65 -1.33 9.17
CA PRO A 133 3.99 -1.67 8.74
C PRO A 133 4.65 -2.56 9.80
N THR A 134 5.69 -3.29 9.39
CA THR A 134 6.48 -4.08 10.33
C THR A 134 7.26 -3.22 11.32
N GLY A 135 7.48 -3.79 12.50
CA GLY A 135 8.51 -3.29 13.40
C GLY A 135 9.90 -3.57 12.83
N SER A 136 10.81 -2.63 13.01
CA SER A 136 12.17 -2.70 12.48
C SER A 136 13.18 -2.70 13.63
N GLY A 137 14.41 -3.12 13.35
CA GLY A 137 15.50 -3.07 14.32
C GLY A 137 16.87 -3.10 13.67
N ILE A 138 17.86 -2.67 14.43
CA ILE A 138 19.26 -2.61 14.00
C ILE A 138 20.16 -3.29 15.03
N ASN A 139 21.08 -4.12 14.58
CA ASN A 139 22.17 -4.66 15.38
C ASN A 139 23.48 -4.05 14.88
N ILE A 140 24.25 -3.43 15.78
CA ILE A 140 25.50 -2.76 15.44
C ILE A 140 26.65 -3.62 15.97
N SER A 141 27.59 -3.96 15.10
CA SER A 141 28.78 -4.74 15.44
C SER A 141 30.00 -4.26 14.65
N GLY A 142 31.18 -4.80 14.97
CA GLY A 142 32.43 -4.46 14.29
C GLY A 142 33.56 -4.08 15.26
N PHE A 143 34.59 -3.43 14.74
CA PHE A 143 35.76 -3.00 15.49
C PHE A 143 36.18 -1.59 15.06
N VAL A 144 36.73 -0.81 16.00
CA VAL A 144 37.13 0.58 15.75
C VAL A 144 38.62 0.74 16.05
N GLY A 145 39.39 1.07 15.01
CA GLY A 145 40.76 1.56 15.08
C GLY A 145 40.74 3.08 15.29
N GLY A 146 41.66 3.62 16.09
CA GLY A 146 41.56 4.98 16.61
C GLY A 146 41.29 6.07 15.56
N GLY A 147 40.17 6.79 15.71
CA GLY A 147 39.90 8.07 15.03
C GLY A 147 38.89 8.04 13.87
N ASP A 148 38.60 6.88 13.28
CA ASP A 148 37.98 6.83 11.94
C ASP A 148 36.52 6.34 11.91
N ALA A 149 35.84 6.29 13.06
CA ALA A 149 34.46 5.80 13.16
C ALA A 149 33.46 6.62 12.34
N ALA A 150 33.64 7.95 12.26
CA ALA A 150 32.74 8.81 11.50
C ALA A 150 32.77 8.50 10.00
N ASP A 151 33.96 8.24 9.46
CA ASP A 151 34.13 7.87 8.05
C ASP A 151 33.54 6.49 7.76
N ALA A 152 33.70 5.53 8.68
CA ALA A 152 33.06 4.22 8.55
C ALA A 152 31.53 4.33 8.61
N VAL A 153 30.96 5.16 9.49
CA VAL A 153 29.50 5.39 9.51
C VAL A 153 29.03 6.03 8.20
N ALA A 154 29.75 7.01 7.66
CA ALA A 154 29.44 7.64 6.38
C ALA A 154 29.51 6.64 5.20
N ASP A 155 30.51 5.74 5.20
CA ASP A 155 30.63 4.66 4.21
C ASP A 155 29.45 3.69 4.33
N ALA A 156 29.09 3.26 5.54
CA ALA A 156 27.92 2.39 5.77
C ALA A 156 26.62 3.03 5.26
N MET A 157 26.38 4.31 5.53
CA MET A 157 25.21 5.04 5.03
C MET A 157 25.16 5.12 3.50
N THR A 158 26.31 5.06 2.81
CA THR A 158 26.36 5.01 1.35
C THR A 158 25.95 3.63 0.81
N ASN A 159 26.19 2.57 1.58
CA ASN A 159 25.83 1.18 1.24
C ASN A 159 24.45 0.76 1.79
N TYR A 160 23.68 1.70 2.34
CA TYR A 160 22.39 1.43 2.98
C TYR A 160 21.22 1.40 1.99
N HIS A 161 20.40 0.34 2.03
CA HIS A 161 19.38 0.09 0.99
C HIS A 161 17.93 0.21 1.48
N HIS A 162 17.66 0.15 2.79
CA HIS A 162 16.29 0.01 3.29
C HIS A 162 15.47 1.30 3.26
N ARG A 163 16.05 2.47 2.94
CA ARG A 163 15.27 3.67 2.59
C ARG A 163 14.49 3.50 1.29
N ARG A 164 15.02 2.70 0.35
CA ARG A 164 14.42 2.39 -0.96
C ARG A 164 14.11 3.60 -1.86
N GLY A 165 14.70 4.76 -1.59
CA GLY A 165 14.59 5.95 -2.44
C GLY A 165 13.27 6.70 -2.29
N ASP A 166 12.20 6.18 -2.88
CA ASP A 166 10.86 6.80 -2.90
C ASP A 166 9.96 6.28 -1.75
N GLY A 167 8.76 6.84 -1.58
CA GLY A 167 7.81 6.44 -0.54
C GLY A 167 8.07 7.08 0.83
N PRO A 168 7.19 6.84 1.81
CA PRO A 168 7.29 7.41 3.16
C PRO A 168 8.50 6.89 3.92
N VAL A 169 8.96 7.69 4.89
CA VAL A 169 9.78 7.20 5.99
C VAL A 169 8.83 6.53 6.97
N ILE A 170 8.90 5.21 7.06
CA ILE A 170 8.12 4.41 8.01
C ILE A 170 8.63 4.60 9.42
N SER A 171 9.95 4.57 9.60
CA SER A 171 10.63 4.78 10.89
C SER A 171 12.05 5.29 10.68
N ASN A 172 12.62 5.97 11.67
CA ASN A 172 14.03 6.39 11.69
C ASN A 172 14.83 5.71 12.81
N PHE A 173 16.01 5.15 12.47
CA PHE A 173 17.00 4.72 13.44
C PHE A 173 18.17 5.69 13.52
N SER A 174 18.24 6.45 14.59
CA SER A 174 19.36 7.33 14.87
C SER A 174 20.04 7.02 16.20
N GLY A 175 21.32 7.36 16.30
CA GLY A 175 22.11 7.10 17.49
C GLY A 175 23.58 7.44 17.27
N SER A 176 24.45 6.86 18.10
CA SER A 176 25.90 7.01 17.94
C SER A 176 26.65 5.73 18.24
N VAL A 177 27.70 5.45 17.47
CA VAL A 177 28.66 4.36 17.70
C VAL A 177 30.07 4.93 17.71
N ALA A 178 30.84 4.64 18.78
CA ALA A 178 32.18 5.18 18.99
C ALA A 178 32.30 6.71 18.82
N GLY A 179 31.25 7.45 19.21
CA GLY A 179 31.19 8.92 19.10
C GLY A 179 30.78 9.45 17.72
N ALA A 180 30.59 8.58 16.72
CA ALA A 180 30.06 8.93 15.41
C ALA A 180 28.54 8.77 15.40
N ALA A 181 27.81 9.79 14.95
CA ALA A 181 26.36 9.73 14.82
C ALA A 181 25.93 9.00 13.54
N TYR A 182 24.85 8.23 13.62
CA TYR A 182 24.20 7.60 12.47
C TYR A 182 22.70 7.95 12.45
N SER A 183 22.09 7.88 11.26
CA SER A 183 20.65 8.02 11.05
C SER A 183 20.24 7.24 9.80
N PHE A 184 19.34 6.27 9.95
CA PHE A 184 18.83 5.43 8.87
C PHE A 184 17.31 5.52 8.81
N ASP A 185 16.81 6.11 7.73
CA ASP A 185 15.39 6.13 7.43
C ASP A 185 14.97 4.81 6.79
N MET A 186 13.98 4.15 7.36
CA MET A 186 13.38 2.92 6.84
C MET A 186 12.23 3.29 5.91
N GLY A 187 12.26 2.81 4.67
CA GLY A 187 11.16 2.95 3.72
C GLY A 187 10.07 1.87 3.90
N PRO A 188 9.00 1.91 3.11
CA PRO A 188 7.98 0.86 3.11
C PRO A 188 8.57 -0.45 2.60
N THR A 189 8.31 -1.56 3.29
CA THR A 189 8.88 -2.87 2.94
C THR A 189 7.87 -3.99 3.13
N ILE A 190 7.56 -4.27 4.38
CA ILE A 190 6.72 -5.37 4.81
C ILE A 190 5.67 -4.78 5.73
N GLY A 191 4.46 -5.33 5.67
CA GLY A 191 3.40 -5.07 6.62
C GLY A 191 2.66 -6.37 6.96
N ASN A 192 1.65 -6.22 7.81
CA ASN A 192 0.75 -7.30 8.16
C ASN A 192 -0.68 -6.78 8.29
N LEU A 193 -1.64 -7.63 7.94
CA LEU A 193 -3.07 -7.37 8.02
C LEU A 193 -3.79 -8.57 8.63
N TRP A 194 -4.73 -8.34 9.55
CA TRP A 194 -5.64 -9.37 10.01
C TRP A 194 -7.04 -8.84 10.22
N PHE A 195 -8.01 -9.72 10.01
CA PHE A 195 -9.43 -9.40 10.09
C PHE A 195 -10.09 -10.20 11.20
N ASP A 196 -11.15 -9.63 11.74
CA ASP A 196 -11.93 -10.26 12.77
C ASP A 196 -12.65 -11.51 12.25
N GLN A 197 -12.56 -12.58 13.04
CA GLN A 197 -13.27 -13.84 12.80
C GLN A 197 -14.21 -14.20 13.97
N ASP A 198 -14.42 -13.29 14.93
CA ASP A 198 -15.22 -13.45 16.15
C ASP A 198 -16.16 -12.24 16.28
N THR A 199 -17.09 -12.16 15.33
CA THR A 199 -17.91 -10.96 15.10
C THR A 199 -18.93 -10.71 16.21
N ASP A 200 -19.19 -11.69 17.08
CA ASP A 200 -20.03 -11.54 18.27
C ASP A 200 -19.23 -11.41 19.59
N ASN A 201 -17.89 -11.41 19.52
CA ASN A 201 -16.96 -11.24 20.63
C ASN A 201 -17.15 -12.28 21.75
N ASP A 202 -17.50 -13.52 21.42
CA ASP A 202 -17.68 -14.60 22.41
C ASP A 202 -16.37 -15.33 22.77
N GLY A 203 -15.27 -15.01 22.07
CA GLY A 203 -13.95 -15.57 22.26
C GLY A 203 -13.67 -16.82 21.44
N ASN A 204 -14.59 -17.23 20.56
CA ASN A 204 -14.42 -18.34 19.62
C ASN A 204 -14.44 -17.81 18.18
N ALA A 205 -13.84 -18.56 17.26
CA ALA A 205 -13.97 -18.22 15.84
C ALA A 205 -15.37 -18.61 15.34
N ASP A 206 -16.00 -17.69 14.62
CA ASP A 206 -17.31 -17.83 14.03
C ASP A 206 -17.34 -18.88 12.93
N ASP A 207 -18.48 -19.56 12.79
CA ASP A 207 -18.76 -20.35 11.61
C ASP A 207 -19.15 -19.48 10.41
N SER A 208 -19.26 -20.09 9.23
CA SER A 208 -19.59 -19.35 8.01
C SER A 208 -20.97 -18.71 8.04
N ALA A 209 -21.93 -19.22 8.83
CA ALA A 209 -23.25 -18.63 8.92
C ALA A 209 -23.21 -17.32 9.72
N LEU A 210 -22.48 -17.30 10.84
CA LEU A 210 -22.33 -16.12 11.68
C LEU A 210 -21.44 -15.06 11.01
N LEU A 211 -20.31 -15.46 10.41
CA LEU A 211 -19.50 -14.54 9.60
C LEU A 211 -20.33 -13.91 8.49
N ASN A 212 -21.11 -14.69 7.74
CA ASN A 212 -21.96 -14.15 6.66
C ASN A 212 -23.16 -13.35 7.20
N ALA A 213 -23.50 -13.42 8.48
CA ALA A 213 -24.56 -12.59 9.06
C ALA A 213 -24.05 -11.16 9.30
N ASN A 214 -22.80 -11.01 9.74
CA ASN A 214 -22.20 -9.72 10.14
C ASN A 214 -21.34 -9.09 9.04
N TRP A 215 -20.57 -9.90 8.30
CA TRP A 215 -19.75 -9.43 7.18
C TRP A 215 -20.50 -9.46 5.85
N HIS A 216 -20.26 -8.41 5.06
CA HIS A 216 -20.51 -8.41 3.63
C HIS A 216 -19.20 -8.68 2.88
N PHE A 217 -18.95 -9.95 2.52
CA PHE A 217 -17.74 -10.33 1.79
C PHE A 217 -17.81 -10.08 0.28
N ASP A 218 -18.99 -10.11 -0.33
CA ASP A 218 -19.10 -10.00 -1.79
C ASP A 218 -19.01 -8.54 -2.26
N HIS A 219 -17.79 -8.07 -2.52
CA HIS A 219 -17.52 -6.71 -2.99
C HIS A 219 -18.16 -6.37 -4.36
N THR A 220 -18.70 -7.35 -5.09
CA THR A 220 -19.34 -7.14 -6.40
C THR A 220 -20.82 -6.80 -6.31
N THR A 221 -21.43 -6.97 -5.14
CA THR A 221 -22.83 -6.64 -4.87
C THR A 221 -22.95 -5.48 -3.90
N SER A 222 -24.11 -4.82 -3.90
CA SER A 222 -24.45 -3.79 -2.91
C SER A 222 -24.36 -4.36 -1.50
N VAL A 223 -23.78 -3.59 -0.57
CA VAL A 223 -23.67 -3.98 0.84
C VAL A 223 -25.06 -4.17 1.43
N ALA A 224 -25.30 -5.32 2.05
CA ALA A 224 -26.57 -5.57 2.72
C ALA A 224 -26.72 -4.71 3.98
N THR A 225 -27.95 -4.27 4.28
CA THR A 225 -28.25 -3.49 5.49
C THR A 225 -27.79 -4.22 6.75
N GLY A 226 -27.13 -3.49 7.65
CA GLY A 226 -26.67 -4.02 8.95
C GLY A 226 -25.43 -4.89 8.89
N LYS A 227 -24.69 -4.88 7.77
CA LYS A 227 -23.41 -5.59 7.64
C LYS A 227 -22.25 -4.63 7.45
N SER A 228 -21.13 -4.96 8.04
CA SER A 228 -19.87 -4.27 7.75
C SER A 228 -19.29 -4.76 6.43
N ASP A 229 -18.79 -3.84 5.59
CA ASP A 229 -18.25 -4.18 4.28
C ASP A 229 -16.77 -4.58 4.37
N PHE A 230 -16.47 -5.84 4.06
CA PHE A 230 -15.12 -6.39 4.19
C PHE A 230 -14.12 -5.71 3.24
N TYR A 231 -14.54 -5.38 2.02
CA TYR A 231 -13.71 -4.66 1.07
C TYR A 231 -13.28 -3.29 1.61
N SER A 232 -14.23 -2.53 2.20
CA SER A 232 -13.94 -1.21 2.78
C SER A 232 -12.93 -1.29 3.92
N VAL A 233 -13.09 -2.27 4.82
CA VAL A 233 -12.12 -2.52 5.91
C VAL A 233 -10.77 -2.94 5.35
N ALA A 234 -10.74 -3.84 4.36
CA ALA A 234 -9.48 -4.28 3.74
C ALA A 234 -8.73 -3.13 3.06
N LEU A 235 -9.45 -2.20 2.44
CA LEU A 235 -8.89 -1.00 1.84
C LEU A 235 -8.23 -0.10 2.90
N HIS A 236 -8.95 0.17 3.99
CA HIS A 236 -8.49 0.97 5.13
C HIS A 236 -7.23 0.38 5.76
N GLU A 237 -7.27 -0.90 6.16
CA GLU A 237 -6.14 -1.54 6.83
C GLU A 237 -4.91 -1.69 5.91
N THR A 238 -5.11 -1.80 4.60
CA THR A 238 -4.00 -1.85 3.64
C THR A 238 -3.30 -0.50 3.56
N MET A 239 -4.04 0.61 3.63
CA MET A 239 -3.46 1.95 3.70
C MET A 239 -2.63 2.14 4.99
N HIS A 240 -3.10 1.63 6.12
CA HIS A 240 -2.28 1.58 7.34
C HIS A 240 -0.99 0.77 7.16
N ALA A 241 -1.07 -0.40 6.52
CA ALA A 241 0.10 -1.25 6.31
C ALA A 241 1.19 -0.64 5.42
N ILE A 242 0.84 0.36 4.60
CA ILE A 242 1.79 1.12 3.78
C ILE A 242 2.19 2.47 4.41
N GLY A 243 1.80 2.73 5.67
CA GLY A 243 2.31 3.86 6.45
C GLY A 243 1.35 5.03 6.63
N VAL A 244 0.13 4.98 6.08
CA VAL A 244 -0.88 6.01 6.34
C VAL A 244 -1.33 5.90 7.79
N GLY A 245 -1.35 6.99 8.56
CA GLY A 245 -1.76 6.99 9.96
C GLY A 245 -0.71 6.52 10.98
N VAL A 246 0.43 5.98 10.53
CA VAL A 246 1.37 5.25 11.42
C VAL A 246 2.86 5.46 11.11
N SER A 247 3.20 6.14 10.02
CA SER A 247 4.60 6.37 9.62
C SER A 247 5.16 7.67 10.17
N ASP A 248 6.49 7.75 10.37
CA ASP A 248 7.17 9.01 10.69
C ASP A 248 6.85 10.12 9.67
N SER A 249 6.72 9.78 8.38
CA SER A 249 6.27 10.71 7.35
C SER A 249 4.88 11.28 7.63
N TRP A 250 3.91 10.45 8.01
CA TRP A 250 2.57 10.90 8.40
C TRP A 250 2.63 11.78 9.65
N ASP A 251 3.29 11.31 10.70
CA ASP A 251 3.40 12.03 11.98
C ASP A 251 4.05 13.40 11.82
N SER A 252 5.02 13.53 10.90
CA SER A 252 5.67 14.80 10.60
C SER A 252 4.72 15.86 10.00
N LEU A 253 3.60 15.42 9.43
CA LEU A 253 2.61 16.27 8.79
C LEU A 253 1.40 16.57 9.68
N VAL A 254 1.24 15.82 10.78
CA VAL A 254 0.17 16.02 11.78
C VAL A 254 0.60 17.04 12.83
N SER A 255 -0.28 18.00 13.11
CA SER A 255 -0.12 18.97 14.19
C SER A 255 -1.43 19.11 14.96
N GLY A 256 -1.64 18.26 15.96
CA GLY A 256 -2.93 18.15 16.64
C GLY A 256 -3.97 17.57 15.68
N THR A 257 -5.07 18.27 15.46
CA THR A 257 -6.12 17.88 14.49
C THR A 257 -5.86 18.42 13.07
N ASP A 258 -4.74 19.11 12.86
CA ASP A 258 -4.42 19.78 11.61
C ASP A 258 -3.40 18.97 10.81
N TRP A 259 -3.52 19.06 9.49
CA TRP A 259 -2.59 18.50 8.51
C TRP A 259 -1.81 19.60 7.81
N THR A 260 -0.54 19.34 7.52
CA THR A 260 0.37 20.32 6.90
C THR A 260 0.83 19.95 5.49
N GLY A 261 0.45 18.78 4.99
CA GLY A 261 0.77 18.33 3.63
C GLY A 261 0.04 19.12 2.54
N ALA A 262 0.78 19.47 1.48
CA ALA A 262 0.36 20.43 0.48
C ALA A 262 -0.72 19.89 -0.47
N GLU A 263 -0.68 18.60 -0.80
CA GLU A 263 -1.63 17.98 -1.74
C GLU A 263 -3.03 17.92 -1.13
N VAL A 264 -3.12 17.50 0.13
CA VAL A 264 -4.39 17.49 0.87
C VAL A 264 -4.92 18.91 1.07
N ILE A 265 -4.07 19.87 1.45
CA ILE A 265 -4.49 21.28 1.61
C ILE A 265 -4.98 21.86 0.28
N ALA A 266 -4.32 21.56 -0.84
CA ALA A 266 -4.72 22.05 -2.16
C ALA A 266 -6.09 21.49 -2.58
N LEU A 267 -6.38 20.24 -2.23
CA LEU A 267 -7.64 19.58 -2.59
C LEU A 267 -8.79 19.96 -1.66
N ASN A 268 -8.56 19.97 -0.34
CA ASN A 268 -9.57 20.24 0.68
C ASN A 268 -9.79 21.76 0.91
N GLY A 269 -8.84 22.59 0.48
CA GLY A 269 -8.82 24.03 0.70
C GLY A 269 -8.29 24.45 2.08
N THR A 270 -8.18 23.52 3.03
CA THR A 270 -7.58 23.72 4.35
C THR A 270 -7.03 22.41 4.90
N GLY A 271 -6.01 22.51 5.75
CA GLY A 271 -5.50 21.40 6.57
C GLY A 271 -6.09 21.39 7.98
N THR A 272 -6.86 22.40 8.37
CA THR A 272 -7.38 22.53 9.74
C THR A 272 -8.51 21.54 10.00
N GLY A 273 -8.42 20.81 11.12
CA GLY A 273 -9.47 19.92 11.61
C GLY A 273 -9.76 18.71 10.71
N ILE A 274 -8.77 18.26 9.93
CA ILE A 274 -8.93 17.12 9.04
C ILE A 274 -8.38 15.81 9.61
N ILE A 275 -7.67 15.86 10.73
CA ILE A 275 -7.13 14.68 11.42
C ILE A 275 -7.98 14.40 12.65
N ASP A 276 -8.20 13.11 12.95
CA ASP A 276 -8.94 12.69 14.12
C ASP A 276 -8.21 13.04 15.43
N GLY A 277 -8.90 12.89 16.57
CA GLY A 277 -8.31 13.17 17.88
C GLY A 277 -7.17 12.21 18.26
N GLY A 278 -7.11 11.03 17.63
CA GLY A 278 -6.05 10.03 17.82
C GLY A 278 -4.79 10.30 17.00
N GLY A 279 -4.89 11.09 15.94
CA GLY A 279 -3.79 11.41 15.03
C GLY A 279 -3.56 10.39 13.92
N GLY A 280 -4.24 9.24 13.94
CA GLY A 280 -3.99 8.10 13.04
C GLY A 280 -4.91 8.05 11.83
N HIS A 281 -5.94 8.89 11.78
CA HIS A 281 -6.96 8.85 10.73
C HIS A 281 -7.29 10.25 10.24
N PHE A 282 -8.02 10.32 9.13
CA PHE A 282 -8.77 11.53 8.84
C PHE A 282 -9.89 11.72 9.88
N ALA A 283 -10.37 12.95 10.04
CA ALA A 283 -11.46 13.28 10.93
C ALA A 283 -12.76 12.54 10.52
N GLU A 284 -13.56 12.16 11.51
CA GLU A 284 -14.85 11.49 11.30
C GLU A 284 -15.76 12.29 10.36
N ASN A 285 -16.42 11.59 9.45
CA ASN A 285 -17.33 12.13 8.44
C ASN A 285 -16.65 13.06 7.42
N LEU A 286 -15.32 13.00 7.28
CA LEU A 286 -14.63 13.79 6.26
C LEU A 286 -15.00 13.28 4.86
N MET A 287 -15.66 14.14 4.09
CA MET A 287 -16.15 13.80 2.76
C MET A 287 -15.13 14.11 1.66
N SER A 288 -15.14 13.27 0.63
CA SER A 288 -14.30 13.41 -0.56
C SER A 288 -15.01 12.78 -1.76
N ILE A 289 -14.40 12.90 -2.94
CA ILE A 289 -14.92 12.32 -4.17
C ILE A 289 -14.24 10.98 -4.42
N SER A 290 -15.03 9.92 -4.54
CA SER A 290 -14.60 8.58 -4.94
C SER A 290 -13.93 8.62 -6.31
N VAL A 291 -12.78 7.94 -6.44
CA VAL A 291 -12.06 7.85 -7.71
C VAL A 291 -12.62 6.76 -8.63
N VAL A 292 -13.52 5.93 -8.13
CA VAL A 292 -14.13 4.83 -8.88
C VAL A 292 -15.37 5.30 -9.63
N ASP A 293 -16.28 6.01 -8.96
CA ASP A 293 -17.59 6.37 -9.51
C ASP A 293 -17.86 7.89 -9.52
N GLY A 294 -16.95 8.70 -8.96
CA GLY A 294 -17.10 10.15 -8.89
C GLY A 294 -18.18 10.62 -7.90
N SER A 295 -18.71 9.72 -7.06
CA SER A 295 -19.69 10.07 -6.04
C SER A 295 -19.02 10.63 -4.79
N ALA A 296 -19.75 11.42 -4.01
CA ALA A 296 -19.28 11.88 -2.71
C ALA A 296 -19.49 10.77 -1.67
N GLN A 297 -18.43 10.45 -0.93
CA GLN A 297 -18.44 9.51 0.20
C GLN A 297 -17.47 10.01 1.28
N GLU A 298 -17.51 9.40 2.46
CA GLU A 298 -16.44 9.57 3.44
C GLU A 298 -15.12 9.03 2.88
N VAL A 299 -14.01 9.64 3.27
CA VAL A 299 -12.66 9.14 2.96
C VAL A 299 -12.48 7.70 3.44
N ALA A 300 -11.66 6.92 2.74
CA ALA A 300 -11.40 5.53 3.11
C ALA A 300 -10.69 5.44 4.45
N MET A 301 -9.83 6.41 4.78
CA MET A 301 -9.11 6.53 6.05
C MET A 301 -9.88 7.26 7.17
N ASP A 302 -11.21 7.25 7.10
CA ASP A 302 -12.07 7.64 8.23
C ASP A 302 -12.09 6.50 9.28
N PRO A 303 -12.00 6.80 10.59
CA PRO A 303 -11.93 5.77 11.65
C PRO A 303 -13.21 4.96 11.83
N ASN A 304 -14.32 5.37 11.21
CA ASN A 304 -15.60 4.71 11.31
C ASN A 304 -16.00 4.06 9.99
N ILE A 305 -16.69 2.92 10.10
CA ILE A 305 -17.43 2.32 9.00
C ILE A 305 -18.92 2.37 9.32
N THR A 306 -19.72 2.83 8.36
CA THR A 306 -21.18 2.78 8.48
C THR A 306 -21.67 1.46 7.89
N ASP A 307 -22.33 0.63 8.70
CA ASP A 307 -22.90 -0.63 8.22
C ASP A 307 -23.87 -0.42 7.06
N GLY A 308 -23.87 -1.36 6.12
CA GLY A 308 -24.68 -1.28 4.90
C GLY A 308 -24.13 -0.31 3.85
N THR A 309 -22.91 0.20 4.02
CA THR A 309 -22.28 1.11 3.05
C THR A 309 -20.92 0.60 2.60
N ARG A 310 -20.49 1.01 1.41
CA ARG A 310 -19.15 0.75 0.86
C ARG A 310 -18.38 2.04 0.71
N LYS A 311 -17.11 2.01 1.07
CA LYS A 311 -16.12 3.06 0.80
C LYS A 311 -15.15 2.59 -0.27
N TYR A 312 -14.87 3.46 -1.23
CA TYR A 312 -13.77 3.33 -2.20
C TYR A 312 -12.65 4.32 -1.87
N LEU A 313 -11.52 4.23 -2.56
CA LEU A 313 -10.51 5.29 -2.49
C LEU A 313 -11.11 6.61 -2.99
N THR A 314 -10.76 7.70 -2.32
CA THR A 314 -11.17 9.05 -2.70
C THR A 314 -9.97 9.90 -3.11
N LEU A 315 -10.25 11.09 -3.66
CA LEU A 315 -9.18 12.02 -4.03
C LEU A 315 -8.29 12.43 -2.83
N LEU A 316 -8.86 12.57 -1.63
CA LEU A 316 -8.09 12.85 -0.40
C LEU A 316 -7.21 11.68 0.02
N ASP A 317 -7.67 10.43 -0.14
CA ASP A 317 -6.86 9.24 0.14
C ASP A 317 -5.62 9.17 -0.77
N ILE A 318 -5.74 9.61 -2.02
CA ILE A 318 -4.61 9.71 -2.95
C ILE A 318 -3.72 10.91 -2.63
N ALA A 319 -4.30 12.05 -2.26
CA ALA A 319 -3.54 13.24 -1.89
C ALA A 319 -2.64 12.96 -0.67
N VAL A 320 -3.15 12.23 0.33
CA VAL A 320 -2.34 11.89 1.51
C VAL A 320 -1.22 10.90 1.19
N LEU A 321 -1.45 9.94 0.29
CA LEU A 321 -0.38 9.05 -0.20
C LEU A 321 0.77 9.87 -0.80
N ARG A 322 0.48 10.90 -1.60
CA ARG A 322 1.51 11.80 -2.14
C ARG A 322 2.22 12.60 -1.07
N ASP A 323 1.46 13.20 -0.15
CA ASP A 323 2.01 14.02 0.92
C ASP A 323 3.00 13.23 1.79
N ILE A 324 2.71 11.97 2.12
CA ILE A 324 3.61 11.15 2.94
C ILE A 324 4.83 10.61 2.18
N GLY A 325 4.82 10.64 0.84
CA GLY A 325 5.98 10.30 0.02
C GLY A 325 5.74 9.34 -1.14
N TYR A 326 4.52 8.82 -1.34
CA TYR A 326 4.16 8.11 -2.58
C TYR A 326 3.88 9.12 -3.71
N SER A 327 4.92 9.87 -4.09
CA SER A 327 4.84 11.05 -4.96
C SER A 327 4.21 10.78 -6.33
N ASN A 328 4.31 9.55 -6.83
CA ASN A 328 3.76 9.12 -8.11
C ASN A 328 2.32 8.61 -8.04
N ALA A 329 1.68 8.59 -6.87
CA ALA A 329 0.32 8.10 -6.71
C ALA A 329 -0.67 8.93 -7.57
N SER A 330 -1.60 8.28 -8.26
CA SER A 330 -2.51 8.96 -9.19
C SER A 330 -3.90 8.34 -9.24
N ALA A 331 -4.93 9.19 -9.31
CA ALA A 331 -6.33 8.78 -9.49
C ALA A 331 -6.63 8.27 -10.90
N VAL A 332 -5.70 8.47 -11.85
CA VAL A 332 -5.83 8.04 -13.23
C VAL A 332 -4.93 6.82 -13.40
N PRO A 333 -5.46 5.63 -13.75
CA PRO A 333 -4.63 4.55 -14.24
C PRO A 333 -3.90 5.08 -15.46
N GLU A 334 -2.58 5.26 -15.37
CA GLU A 334 -1.80 5.78 -16.48
C GLU A 334 -2.15 4.97 -17.73
N PRO A 335 -2.67 5.59 -18.81
CA PRO A 335 -2.96 4.85 -20.01
C PRO A 335 -1.65 4.23 -20.46
N SER A 336 -1.57 2.88 -20.40
CA SER A 336 -0.41 2.12 -20.87
C SER A 336 0.12 2.78 -22.14
N SER A 337 1.43 3.06 -22.22
CA SER A 337 2.02 3.98 -23.20
C SER A 337 1.60 3.70 -24.66
N LEU A 338 1.12 2.48 -24.95
CA LEU A 338 0.51 2.05 -26.21
C LEU A 338 -0.84 2.72 -26.53
N ALA A 339 -1.72 2.95 -25.55
CA ALA A 339 -3.01 3.61 -25.76
C ALA A 339 -2.84 5.09 -26.17
N ALA A 340 -1.88 5.78 -25.55
CA ALA A 340 -1.49 7.15 -25.92
C ALA A 340 -0.88 7.23 -27.33
N ILE A 341 -0.03 6.25 -27.69
CA ILE A 341 0.57 6.16 -29.05
C ILE A 341 -0.50 5.86 -30.11
N CYS A 342 -1.49 5.00 -29.82
CA CYS A 342 -2.58 4.69 -30.74
C CYS A 342 -3.52 5.88 -30.98
N LEU A 343 -3.81 6.70 -29.97
CA LEU A 343 -4.58 7.94 -30.12
C LEU A 343 -3.83 8.98 -30.97
N LEU A 344 -2.51 9.10 -30.78
CA LEU A 344 -1.66 9.97 -31.61
C LEU A 344 -1.58 9.47 -33.06
N ALA A 345 -1.38 8.16 -33.30
CA ALA A 345 -1.34 7.58 -34.65
C ALA A 345 -2.69 7.66 -35.39
N GLY A 346 -3.81 7.51 -34.67
CA GLY A 346 -5.16 7.69 -35.21
C GLY A 346 -5.41 9.13 -35.66
N SER A 347 -4.97 10.12 -34.88
CA SER A 347 -5.14 11.54 -35.23
C SER A 347 -4.32 11.96 -36.47
N LEU A 348 -3.10 11.43 -36.64
CA LEU A 348 -2.28 11.66 -37.84
C LEU A 348 -2.88 11.02 -39.10
N SER A 349 -3.49 9.84 -38.97
CA SER A 349 -4.13 9.13 -40.09
C SER A 349 -5.39 9.84 -40.60
N LEU A 350 -6.17 10.43 -39.68
CA LEU A 350 -7.33 11.26 -40.02
C LEU A 350 -6.92 12.60 -40.66
N ARG A 351 -5.80 13.19 -40.22
CA ARG A 351 -5.26 14.42 -40.81
C ARG A 351 -4.76 14.23 -42.25
N ARG A 352 -4.20 13.05 -42.57
CA ARG A 352 -3.75 12.71 -43.93
C ARG A 352 -4.90 12.49 -44.90
N ARG A 353 -6.03 11.93 -44.44
CA ARG A 353 -7.24 11.74 -45.27
C ARG A 353 -7.93 13.05 -45.66
N ARG A 354 -7.96 14.06 -44.77
CA ARG A 354 -8.58 15.36 -45.07
C ARG A 354 -7.82 16.22 -46.07
N ARG A 355 -6.54 15.94 -46.34
CA ARG A 355 -5.74 16.64 -47.37
C ARG A 355 -5.82 16.01 -48.77
N ALA A 356 -6.45 14.84 -48.90
CA ALA A 356 -6.59 14.14 -50.19
C ALA A 356 -7.95 14.40 -50.88
N THR A 357 -8.79 15.27 -50.32
CA THR A 357 -10.12 15.62 -50.85
C THR A 357 -10.31 17.13 -51.02
N ALA A 358 -9.26 17.83 -51.45
CA ALA A 358 -9.31 19.19 -51.97
C ALA A 358 -8.59 19.22 -53.32
#